data_AF-A0A844H7P0-F1
#
_entry.id   AF-A0A844H7P0-F1
#
_cell.length_a   1.000
_cell.length_b   1.000
_cell.length_c   1.000
_cell.angle_alpha   90.00
_cell.angle_beta   90.00
_cell.angle_gamma   90.00
#
_symmetry.space_group_name_H-M   'P 1'
#
loop_
_entity.id
_entity.type
_entity.pdbx_description
1 polymer ?
#
loop_
_entity_poly.entity_id
_entity_poly.type
_entity_poly.pdbx_seq_one_letter_code
_entity_poly.pdbx_strand_id
1 'polypeptide(L)'
;MTQAELIAALAPSRLPASALDPGWREALALFGLGLLAGLVLALLLRPLLRPRVSLVQRIRATRGQPAQERLLSIARILGHLPPALRDAAYGAAPPPEDPLIERIARRGR
;
A
#
# COMPACT_ATOMS: atom_id res chain seq x y z
N MET A 1 -18.68 -21.15 -51.71
CA MET A 1 -18.98 -19.93 -50.93
C MET A 1 -18.91 -20.28 -49.46
N THR A 2 -18.10 -19.56 -48.70
CA THR A 2 -17.92 -19.78 -47.25
C THR A 2 -18.91 -18.96 -46.44
N GLN A 3 -19.20 -19.36 -45.20
CA GLN A 3 -20.09 -18.64 -44.29
C GLN A 3 -19.65 -17.17 -44.09
N ALA A 4 -18.33 -16.92 -44.08
CA ALA A 4 -17.77 -15.58 -43.99
C ALA A 4 -18.10 -14.70 -45.21
N GLU A 5 -18.13 -15.28 -46.41
CA GLU A 5 -18.51 -14.57 -47.65
C GLU A 5 -20.00 -14.22 -47.69
N LEU A 6 -20.87 -15.08 -47.15
CA LEU A 6 -22.31 -14.78 -47.02
C LEU A 6 -22.58 -13.66 -46.00
N ILE A 7 -21.86 -13.64 -44.88
CA ILE A 7 -21.97 -12.58 -43.86
C ILE A 7 -21.48 -11.23 -44.42
N ALA A 8 -20.38 -11.23 -45.18
CA ALA A 8 -19.88 -10.02 -45.84
C ALA A 8 -20.82 -9.50 -46.95
N ALA A 9 -21.59 -10.37 -47.60
CA ALA A 9 -22.54 -10.02 -48.65
C ALA A 9 -23.90 -9.48 -48.13
N LEU A 10 -24.19 -9.62 -46.83
CA LEU A 10 -25.54 -9.38 -46.28
C LEU A 10 -25.90 -7.93 -45.90
N ALA A 11 -24.97 -6.97 -45.96
CA ALA A 11 -25.27 -5.52 -46.10
C ALA A 11 -23.96 -4.73 -46.17
N PRO A 12 -23.90 -3.59 -46.90
CA PRO A 12 -22.91 -2.57 -46.54
C PRO A 12 -23.18 -2.17 -45.09
N SER A 13 -22.15 -2.04 -44.26
CA SER A 13 -22.30 -1.65 -42.85
C SER A 13 -23.19 -0.41 -42.75
N ARG A 14 -24.47 -0.58 -42.39
CA ARG A 14 -25.48 0.49 -42.34
C ARG A 14 -25.31 1.37 -41.09
N LEU A 15 -24.09 1.46 -40.56
CA LEU A 15 -23.79 2.40 -39.50
C LEU A 15 -23.47 3.74 -40.17
N PRO A 16 -24.18 4.82 -39.81
CA PRO A 16 -23.84 6.14 -40.33
C PRO A 16 -22.39 6.45 -39.92
N ALA A 17 -21.63 7.15 -40.77
CA ALA A 17 -20.24 7.49 -40.47
C ALA A 17 -20.09 8.24 -39.13
N SER A 18 -21.14 8.95 -38.70
CA SER A 18 -21.24 9.60 -37.38
C SER A 18 -21.26 8.64 -36.19
N ALA A 19 -21.46 7.34 -36.40
CA ALA A 19 -21.31 6.32 -35.36
C ALA A 19 -19.85 5.90 -35.13
N LEU A 20 -18.95 6.25 -36.07
CA LEU A 20 -17.50 6.00 -35.96
C LEU A 20 -16.75 7.19 -35.35
N ASP A 21 -17.35 8.38 -35.38
CA ASP A 21 -16.81 9.58 -34.74
C ASP A 21 -17.42 9.78 -33.34
N PRO A 22 -16.69 9.47 -32.26
CA PRO A 22 -17.17 9.74 -30.92
C PRO A 22 -17.34 11.24 -30.72
N GLY A 23 -18.54 11.65 -30.31
CA GLY A 23 -18.82 13.02 -29.94
C GLY A 23 -18.16 13.42 -28.62
N TRP A 24 -18.34 14.68 -28.22
CA TRP A 24 -17.75 15.22 -27.00
C TRP A 24 -18.27 14.53 -25.73
N ARG A 25 -19.50 14.00 -25.75
CA ARG A 25 -20.11 13.28 -24.62
C ARG A 25 -19.44 11.91 -24.44
N GLU A 26 -19.19 11.23 -25.55
CA GLU A 26 -18.49 9.95 -25.61
C GLU A 26 -17.04 10.13 -25.18
N ALA A 27 -16.39 11.22 -25.62
CA ALA A 27 -15.05 11.58 -25.14
C ALA A 27 -15.01 11.81 -23.62
N LEU A 28 -16.00 12.51 -23.06
CA LEU A 28 -16.11 12.72 -21.61
C LEU A 28 -16.37 11.41 -20.85
N ALA A 29 -17.20 10.53 -21.41
CA ALA A 29 -17.46 9.20 -20.84
C ALA A 29 -16.20 8.32 -20.86
N LEU A 30 -15.46 8.31 -21.97
CA LEU A 30 -14.18 7.60 -22.09
C LEU A 30 -13.14 8.15 -21.13
N PHE A 31 -13.09 9.47 -20.94
CA PHE A 31 -12.22 10.09 -19.95
C PHE A 31 -12.57 9.64 -18.52
N GLY A 32 -13.86 9.65 -18.16
CA GLY A 32 -14.32 9.13 -16.87
C GLY A 32 -14.00 7.65 -16.68
N LEU A 33 -14.18 6.83 -17.72
CA LEU A 33 -13.79 5.41 -17.72
C LEU A 33 -12.28 5.25 -17.54
N GLY A 34 -11.47 6.08 -18.20
CA GLY A 34 -10.02 6.11 -18.04
C GLY A 34 -9.60 6.43 -16.60
N LEU A 35 -10.26 7.41 -15.95
CA LEU A 35 -10.02 7.72 -14.54
C LEU A 35 -10.39 6.55 -13.62
N LEU A 36 -11.53 5.90 -13.86
CA LEU A 36 -11.94 4.72 -13.10
C LEU A 36 -10.96 3.56 -13.28
N ALA A 37 -10.53 3.29 -14.51
CA ALA A 37 -9.51 2.28 -14.80
C ALA A 37 -8.17 2.61 -14.12
N GLY A 38 -7.75 3.87 -14.16
CA GLY A 38 -6.55 4.36 -13.47
C GLY A 38 -6.63 4.18 -11.95
N LEU A 39 -7.80 4.48 -11.35
CA LEU A 39 -8.04 4.27 -9.92
C LEU A 39 -7.97 2.78 -9.55
N VAL A 40 -8.61 1.91 -10.34
CA VAL A 40 -8.55 0.45 -10.13
C VAL A 40 -7.10 -0.04 -10.21
N LEU A 41 -6.34 0.41 -11.22
CA LEU A 41 -4.94 0.06 -11.36
C LEU A 41 -4.09 0.55 -10.18
N ALA A 42 -4.31 1.78 -9.72
CA ALA A 42 -3.62 2.34 -8.55
C ALA A 42 -3.93 1.54 -7.28
N LEU A 43 -5.17 1.09 -7.08
CA LEU A 43 -5.57 0.25 -5.95
C LEU A 43 -4.92 -1.14 -6.02
N LEU A 44 -4.85 -1.74 -7.21
CA LEU A 44 -4.16 -3.01 -7.45
C LEU A 44 -2.66 -2.91 -7.19
N LEU A 45 -2.04 -1.78 -7.55
CA LEU A 45 -0.62 -1.52 -7.32
C LEU A 45 -0.31 -1.04 -5.90
N ARG A 46 -1.31 -0.58 -5.13
CA ARG A 46 -1.15 -0.08 -3.76
C ARG A 46 -0.38 -1.02 -2.82
N PRO A 47 -0.60 -2.35 -2.77
CA PRO A 47 0.22 -3.23 -1.94
C PRO A 47 1.68 -3.29 -2.37
N LEU A 48 1.95 -3.15 -3.68
CA LEU A 48 3.31 -3.18 -4.24
C LEU A 48 4.05 -1.85 -4.02
N LEU A 49 3.32 -0.75 -4.10
CA LEU A 49 3.79 0.62 -3.89
C LEU A 49 3.72 1.08 -2.43
N ARG A 50 3.21 0.22 -1.53
CA ARG A 50 3.12 0.57 -0.10
C ARG A 50 4.53 0.83 0.42
N PRO A 51 4.81 2.04 0.95
CA PRO A 51 6.12 2.32 1.50
C PRO A 51 6.40 1.34 2.63
N ARG A 52 7.53 0.64 2.56
CA ARG A 52 7.99 -0.19 3.67
C ARG A 52 8.22 0.74 4.85
N VAL A 53 7.35 0.68 5.85
CA VAL A 53 7.53 1.46 7.09
C VAL A 53 8.85 1.00 7.70
N SER A 54 9.80 1.92 7.76
CA SER A 54 11.13 1.61 8.29
C SER A 54 11.01 1.12 9.73
N LEU A 55 11.86 0.19 10.13
CA LEU A 55 11.91 -0.32 11.50
C LEU A 55 12.06 0.83 12.51
N VAL A 56 12.80 1.88 12.13
CA VAL A 56 12.95 3.13 12.90
C VAL A 56 11.61 3.85 13.11
N GLN A 57 10.78 3.97 12.07
CA GLN A 57 9.45 4.56 12.20
C GLN A 57 8.53 3.70 13.08
N ARG A 58 8.60 2.37 12.96
CA ARG A 58 7.83 1.46 13.82
C ARG A 58 8.20 1.61 15.30
N ILE A 59 9.49 1.71 15.63
CA ILE A 59 9.95 1.96 16.99
C ILE A 59 9.52 3.36 17.46
N ARG A 60 9.67 4.40 16.63
CA ARG A 60 9.22 5.75 17.00
C ARG A 60 7.72 5.85 17.25
N ALA A 61 6.91 5.07 16.55
CA ALA A 61 5.46 5.01 16.76
C ALA A 61 5.07 4.42 18.13
N THR A 62 6.01 3.80 18.85
CA THR A 62 5.78 3.32 20.23
C THR A 62 5.97 4.42 21.29
N ARG A 63 6.42 5.63 20.92
CA ARG A 63 6.53 6.76 21.85
C ARG A 63 5.17 7.14 22.42
N GLY A 64 5.15 7.52 23.69
CA GLY A 64 3.91 7.87 24.42
C GLY A 64 3.20 6.67 25.06
N GLN A 65 3.62 5.43 24.77
CA GLN A 65 3.19 4.27 25.56
C GLN A 65 3.83 4.28 26.95
N PRO A 66 3.17 3.68 27.96
CA PRO A 66 3.82 3.34 29.23
C PRO A 66 5.12 2.56 28.98
N ALA A 67 6.14 2.81 29.80
CA ALA A 67 7.49 2.34 29.52
C ALA A 67 7.56 0.80 29.33
N GLN A 68 6.84 0.03 30.15
CA GLN A 68 6.79 -1.43 30.08
C GLN A 68 6.10 -1.92 28.79
N GLU A 69 4.96 -1.32 28.44
CA GLU A 69 4.23 -1.63 27.20
C GLU A 69 5.08 -1.33 25.97
N ARG A 70 5.83 -0.23 26.02
CA ARG A 70 6.74 0.16 24.95
C ARG A 70 7.86 -0.85 24.73
N LEU A 71 8.48 -1.35 25.81
CA LEU A 71 9.55 -2.35 25.72
C LEU A 71 9.04 -3.65 25.09
N LEU A 72 7.82 -4.09 25.43
CA LEU A 72 7.18 -5.25 24.82
C LEU A 72 6.83 -5.00 23.34
N SER A 73 6.29 -3.83 23.01
CA SER A 73 6.00 -3.44 21.64
C SER A 73 7.27 -3.44 20.77
N ILE A 74 8.38 -2.91 21.31
CA ILE A 74 9.69 -2.95 20.63
C ILE A 74 10.19 -4.38 20.48
N ALA A 75 10.04 -5.23 21.50
CA ALA A 75 10.41 -6.64 21.40
C ALA A 75 9.61 -7.38 20.32
N ARG A 76 8.31 -7.09 20.16
CA ARG A 76 7.49 -7.64 19.05
C ARG A 76 7.93 -7.13 17.68
N ILE A 77 8.37 -5.86 17.58
CA ILE A 77 8.87 -5.29 16.33
C ILE A 77 10.20 -5.94 15.93
N LEU A 78 11.09 -6.19 16.90
CA LEU A 78 12.41 -6.79 16.67
C LEU A 78 12.37 -8.33 16.59
N GLY A 79 11.36 -8.97 17.17
CA GLY A 79 11.29 -10.43 17.35
C GLY A 79 12.06 -10.95 18.57
N HIS A 80 12.75 -10.08 19.30
CA HIS A 80 13.45 -10.39 20.54
C HIS A 80 13.58 -9.14 21.43
N LEU A 81 13.85 -9.33 22.72
CA LEU A 81 14.13 -8.23 23.65
C LEU A 81 15.66 -8.04 23.78
N PRO A 82 16.22 -6.87 23.42
CA PRO A 82 17.64 -6.57 23.61
C PRO A 82 18.09 -6.80 25.06
N PRO A 83 19.26 -7.42 25.31
CA PRO A 83 19.71 -7.75 26.66
C PRO A 83 19.72 -6.55 27.61
N ALA A 84 20.17 -5.39 27.12
CA ALA A 84 20.23 -4.14 27.88
C ALA A 84 18.86 -3.56 28.29
N LEU A 85 17.76 -4.09 27.77
CA LEU A 85 16.40 -3.69 28.12
C LEU A 85 15.66 -4.71 28.99
N ARG A 86 16.27 -5.87 29.30
CA ARG A 86 15.61 -6.94 30.06
C ARG A 86 15.31 -6.52 31.49
N ASP A 87 16.29 -5.94 32.18
CA ASP A 87 16.14 -5.54 33.58
C ASP A 87 15.05 -4.47 33.74
N ALA A 88 15.00 -3.53 32.79
CA ALA A 88 13.94 -2.52 32.72
C ALA A 88 12.55 -3.11 32.41
N ALA A 89 12.49 -4.15 31.57
CA ALA A 89 11.21 -4.78 31.19
C ALA A 89 10.59 -5.58 32.36
N TYR A 90 11.42 -6.19 33.20
CA TYR A 90 10.97 -6.97 34.36
C TYR A 90 10.93 -6.17 35.67
N GLY A 91 11.11 -4.85 35.61
CA GLY A 91 11.06 -3.97 36.79
C GLY A 91 12.26 -4.11 37.73
N ALA A 92 13.32 -4.81 37.32
CA ALA A 92 14.59 -4.90 38.06
C ALA A 92 15.42 -3.61 37.95
N ALA A 93 15.10 -2.73 36.99
CA ALA A 93 15.68 -1.41 36.83
C ALA A 93 14.61 -0.40 36.38
N PRO A 94 14.78 0.90 36.70
CA PRO A 94 13.92 1.93 36.13
C PRO A 94 14.07 1.95 34.59
N PRO A 95 12.98 2.23 33.86
CA PRO A 95 13.02 2.26 32.41
C PRO A 95 13.93 3.40 31.91
N PRO A 96 14.84 3.13 30.96
CA PRO A 96 15.69 4.16 30.38
C PRO A 96 14.87 5.16 29.54
N GLU A 97 15.42 6.36 29.32
CA GLU A 97 14.76 7.39 28.53
C GLU A 97 14.53 6.97 27.07
N ASP A 98 13.49 7.53 26.46
CA ASP A 98 13.08 7.32 25.07
C ASP A 98 14.21 7.29 24.02
N PRO A 99 15.14 8.25 23.99
CA PRO A 99 16.23 8.25 23.01
C PRO A 99 17.21 7.10 23.23
N LEU A 100 17.42 6.67 24.48
CA LEU A 100 18.33 5.58 24.81
C LEU A 100 17.74 4.23 24.40
N ILE A 101 16.45 4.01 24.66
CA ILE A 101 15.71 2.84 24.20
C ILE A 101 15.83 2.69 22.68
N GLU A 102 15.62 3.78 21.93
CA GLU A 102 15.76 3.76 20.46
C GLU A 102 17.17 3.42 19.99
N ARG A 103 18.19 3.95 20.67
CA ARG A 103 19.60 3.68 20.33
C ARG A 103 19.92 2.20 20.59
N ILE A 104 19.49 1.64 21.71
CA ILE A 104 19.70 0.23 22.06
C ILE A 104 18.97 -0.67 21.06
N ALA A 105 17.70 -0.37 20.76
CA ALA A 105 16.90 -1.15 19.81
C ALA A 105 17.46 -1.13 18.38
N ARG A 106 18.11 -0.05 17.96
CA ARG A 106 18.83 0.01 16.66
C ARG A 106 20.14 -0.77 16.66
N ARG A 107 20.85 -0.83 17.79
CA ARG A 107 22.15 -1.49 17.93
C ARG A 107 22.03 -3.00 18.08
N GLY A 108 20.93 -3.49 18.67
CA GLY A 108 20.65 -4.91 18.85
C GLY A 108 20.07 -5.62 17.62
N ARG A 109 20.20 -5.03 16.42
CA ARG A 109 19.87 -5.67 15.15
C ARG A 109 20.97 -6.64 14.77
#